data_AF-A0A4Q6DVM2-F1
#
_entry.id   AF-A0A4Q6DVM2-F1
#
_cell.length_a   1.000
_cell.length_b   1.000
_cell.length_c   1.000
_cell.angle_alpha   90.00
_cell.angle_beta   90.00
_cell.angle_gamma   90.00
#
_symmetry.space_group_name_H-M   'P 1'
#
loop_
_entity.id
_entity.type
_entity.pdbx_description
1 polymer ?
#
loop_
_entity_poly.entity_id
_entity_poly.type
_entity_poly.pdbx_seq_one_letter_code
_entity_poly.pdbx_strand_id
1 'polypeptide(L)' 'ERAALERAIAYFASAQNAAGIWEETLFTGTVFPGMVYFRYELYPAYFPLMALRAAEKILSLG' A
#
# COMPACT_ATOMS: atom_id res chain seq x y z
N GLU A 1 -17.50 6.51 -3.07
CA GLU A 1 -16.08 6.32 -3.48
C GLU A 1 -15.13 7.29 -2.78
N ARG A 2 -15.35 8.61 -2.81
CA ARG A 2 -14.52 9.61 -2.10
C ARG A 2 -14.25 9.28 -0.61
N ALA A 3 -15.29 8.94 0.15
CA ALA A 3 -15.15 8.56 1.55
C ALA A 3 -14.26 7.31 1.78
N ALA A 4 -14.21 6.39 0.81
CA ALA A 4 -13.30 5.23 0.90
C ALA A 4 -11.85 5.64 0.63
N LEU A 5 -11.63 6.56 -0.31
CA LEU A 5 -10.31 7.11 -0.61
C LEU A 5 -9.75 7.89 0.58
N GLU A 6 -10.55 8.73 1.23
CA GLU A 6 -10.16 9.49 2.42
C GLU A 6 -9.75 8.56 3.58
N ARG A 7 -10.49 7.47 3.80
CA ARG A 7 -10.12 6.45 4.79
C ARG A 7 -8.82 5.73 4.44
N ALA A 8 -8.60 5.43 3.17
CA ALA A 8 -7.36 4.78 2.72
C ALA A 8 -6.14 5.69 2.92
N ILE A 9 -6.25 6.99 2.59
CA ILE A 9 -5.19 7.98 2.84
C ILE A 9 -4.90 8.07 4.34
N ALA A 10 -5.94 8.19 5.17
CA ALA A 10 -5.80 8.26 6.63
C ALA A 10 -5.12 7.01 7.20
N TYR A 11 -5.46 5.83 6.69
CA TYR A 11 -4.80 4.57 7.06
C TYR A 11 -3.32 4.56 6.68
N PHE A 12 -2.97 4.91 5.43
CA PHE A 12 -1.58 4.92 5.02
C PHE A 12 -0.76 5.94 5.81
N ALA A 13 -1.32 7.11 6.11
CA ALA A 13 -0.65 8.12 6.93
C ALA A 13 -0.40 7.66 8.37
N SER A 14 -1.33 6.92 8.99
CA SER A 14 -1.19 6.44 10.37
C SER A 14 -0.34 5.17 10.50
N ALA A 15 -0.28 4.35 9.44
CA ALA A 15 0.44 3.07 9.44
C ALA A 15 1.90 3.17 8.95
N GLN A 16 2.34 4.33 8.48
CA GLN A 16 3.73 4.53 8.06
C GLN A 16 4.65 4.58 9.28
N ASN A 17 5.73 3.81 9.26
CA ASN A 17 6.71 3.78 10.34
C ASN A 17 7.73 4.94 10.22
N ALA A 18 8.61 5.07 11.21
CA ALA A 18 9.62 6.15 11.25
C ALA A 18 10.65 6.10 10.09
N ALA A 19 10.80 4.95 9.42
CA ALA A 19 11.64 4.81 8.23
C ALA A 19 10.90 5.18 6.93
N GLY A 20 9.62 5.56 7.01
CA GLY A 20 8.82 5.94 5.85
C GLY A 20 8.26 4.75 5.07
N ILE A 21 8.27 3.55 5.63
CA ILE A 21 7.74 2.33 5.00
C ILE A 21 6.53 1.80 5.79
N TRP A 22 5.78 0.88 5.18
CA TRP A 22 4.72 0.14 5.84
C TRP A 22 5.21 -1.26 6.22
N GLU A 23 4.64 -1.84 7.26
CA GLU A 23 4.95 -3.22 7.66
C GLU A 23 4.09 -4.21 6.87
N GLU A 24 4.71 -5.30 6.41
CA GLU A 24 4.01 -6.42 5.77
C GLU A 24 4.55 -7.75 6.32
N THR A 25 3.70 -8.43 7.08
CA THR A 25 4.02 -9.71 7.71
C THR A 25 3.55 -10.92 6.89
N LEU A 26 2.69 -10.69 5.90
CA LEU A 26 2.10 -11.74 5.07
C LEU A 26 2.78 -11.82 3.71
N PHE A 27 2.82 -13.02 3.13
CA PHE A 27 3.31 -13.19 1.78
C PHE A 27 2.31 -12.69 0.74
N THR A 28 2.78 -11.85 -0.17
CA THR A 28 2.01 -11.25 -1.26
C THR A 28 2.45 -11.75 -2.65
N GLY A 29 3.62 -12.38 -2.74
CA GLY A 29 4.09 -13.09 -3.92
C GLY A 29 3.65 -14.55 -3.92
N THR A 30 3.19 -15.03 -5.08
CA THR A 30 2.84 -16.43 -5.31
C THR A 30 3.49 -16.90 -6.60
N VAL A 31 4.26 -17.99 -6.54
CA VAL A 31 4.79 -18.64 -7.76
C VAL A 31 3.86 -19.77 -8.20
N PHE A 32 3.45 -20.61 -7.25
CA PHE A 32 2.53 -21.72 -7.48
C PHE A 32 1.48 -21.75 -6.35
N PRO A 33 0.20 -21.48 -6.66
CA PRO A 33 -0.86 -21.47 -5.65
C PRO A 33 -0.90 -22.76 -4.83
N GLY A 34 -0.94 -22.62 -3.50
CA GLY A 34 -0.93 -23.75 -2.57
C GLY A 34 0.43 -24.38 -2.31
N MET A 35 1.50 -23.92 -2.98
CA MET A 35 2.84 -24.52 -2.85
C MET A 35 3.95 -23.51 -2.54
N VAL A 36 3.98 -22.35 -3.22
CA VAL A 36 5.09 -21.41 -3.10
C VAL A 36 4.59 -19.98 -2.96
N TYR A 37 4.82 -19.42 -1.77
CA TYR A 37 4.55 -18.02 -1.41
C TYR A 37 5.86 -17.35 -1.00
N PHE A 38 6.01 -16.07 -1.31
CA PHE A 38 7.18 -15.29 -0.94
C PHE A 38 6.80 -13.84 -0.68
N ARG A 39 7.67 -13.14 0.07
CA ARG A 39 7.51 -11.72 0.32
C ARG A 39 8.32 -10.94 -0.70
N TYR A 40 7.75 -9.88 -1.22
CA TYR A 40 8.50 -8.87 -1.94
C TYR A 40 8.94 -7.79 -0.95
N GLU A 41 10.23 -7.74 -0.63
CA GLU A 41 10.78 -6.83 0.39
C GLU A 41 10.49 -5.34 0.12
N LEU A 42 10.29 -4.96 -1.15
CA LEU A 42 10.05 -3.58 -1.55
C LEU A 42 8.56 -3.21 -1.68
N TYR A 43 7.65 -4.18 -1.72
CA TYR A 43 6.21 -3.92 -1.85
C TYR A 43 5.66 -3.00 -0.74
N PRO A 44 6.07 -3.16 0.53
CA PRO A 44 5.56 -2.34 1.61
C PRO A 44 6.00 -0.87 1.53
N ALA A 45 7.02 -0.54 0.72
CA ALA A 45 7.39 0.83 0.42
C ALA A 45 6.73 1.33 -0.88
N TYR A 46 6.81 0.54 -1.95
CA TYR A 46 6.44 0.98 -3.30
C TYR A 46 4.94 1.14 -3.49
N PHE A 47 4.14 0.15 -3.11
CA PHE A 47 2.70 0.17 -3.39
C PHE A 47 1.95 1.26 -2.63
N PRO A 48 2.18 1.47 -1.31
CA PRO A 48 1.55 2.57 -0.59
C PRO A 48 1.88 3.94 -1.18
N LEU A 49 3.14 4.18 -1.58
CA LEU A 49 3.54 5.43 -2.22
C LEU A 49 2.84 5.66 -3.57
N MET A 50 2.77 4.62 -4.42
CA MET A 50 2.02 4.69 -5.67
C MET A 50 0.53 4.97 -5.44
N ALA A 51 -0.08 4.33 -4.45
CA ALA A 51 -1.48 4.52 -4.09
C ALA A 51 -1.75 5.96 -3.60
N LEU A 52 -0.88 6.50 -2.74
CA LEU A 52 -0.98 7.89 -2.25
C LEU A 52 -0.87 8.89 -3.40
N ARG A 53 0.06 8.69 -4.33
CA ARG A 53 0.20 9.56 -5.51
C ARG A 53 -1.03 9.49 -6.42
N ALA A 54 -1.60 8.30 -6.62
CA ALA A 54 -2.83 8.14 -7.38
C ALA A 54 -4.00 8.85 -6.70
N ALA A 55 -4.10 8.73 -5.37
CA ALA A 55 -5.12 9.39 -4.57
C ALA A 55 -5.02 10.92 -4.64
N GLU A 56 -3.82 11.46 -4.50
CA GLU A 56 -3.53 12.90 -4.66
C GLU A 56 -4.02 13.41 -6.02
N LYS A 57 -3.68 12.70 -7.11
CA LYS A 57 -4.12 13.06 -8.47
C LYS A 57 -5.64 13.05 -8.63
N ILE A 58 -6.33 12.06 -8.06
CA ILE A 58 -7.79 11.97 -8.12
C ILE A 58 -8.44 13.14 -7.37
N LEU A 59 -7.89 13.50 -6.20
CA LEU A 59 -8.41 14.59 -5.38
C LEU A 59 -8.11 15.97 -5.98
N SER A 60 -7.02 16.13 -6.74
CA SER A 60 -6.68 17.41 -7.40
C SER A 60 -7.49 17.69 -8.68
N LEU A 61 -8.21 16.69 -9.20
CA LEU A 61 -8.96 16.78 -10.46
C LEU A 61 -10.45 17.11 -10.26
N GLY A 62 -10.93 17.26 -9.03
CA GLY A 62 -12.30 17.64 -8.71
C GLY A 62 -12.35 18.70 -7.63
#